data_AF-A0A1T4KBL8-F1
#
_entry.id   AF-A0A1T4KBL8-F1
#
_cell.length_a   1.000
_cell.length_b   1.000
_cell.length_c   1.000
_cell.angle_alpha   90.00
_cell.angle_beta   90.00
_cell.angle_gamma   90.00
#
_symmetry.space_group_name_H-M   'P 1'
#
loop_
_entity.id
_entity.type
_entity.pdbx_description
1 polymer ?
#
loop_
_entity_poly.entity_id
_entity_poly.type
_entity_poly.pdbx_seq_one_letter_code
_entity_poly.pdbx_strand_id
1 'polypeptide(L)'
;MSKVISIKDWKTASEIVRQGGLIAFATDTVYGLACRYDNEDAQERLIHCKGRPEEKPFPLVVGSLEQCETLCKLDERSRKIFNAFLPGALTLILKKKESVPNRVNQGKDTLAIRMIEGEGISELIQDVGVPLFLTSANLSGEPVCLDANEVEVRLGDKLDCILDGKHRDAQASTILDCTQSELVVLRQGPITLEDIINKIGG
;
A
#
# COMPACT_ATOMS: atom_id res chain seq x y z
N MET A 1 22.80 5.54 15.16
CA MET A 1 21.51 5.85 15.83
C MET A 1 20.48 4.94 15.21
N SER A 2 19.69 4.21 16.01
CA SER A 2 18.65 3.34 15.46
C SER A 2 17.62 4.21 14.73
N LYS A 3 17.18 3.74 13.55
CA LYS A 3 16.13 4.39 12.74
C LYS A 3 14.73 3.91 13.15
N VAL A 4 14.65 3.10 14.20
CA VAL A 4 13.41 2.55 14.74
C VAL A 4 12.77 3.55 15.71
N ILE A 5 11.53 3.94 15.44
CA ILE A 5 10.72 4.82 16.29
C ILE A 5 9.37 4.17 16.58
N SER A 6 8.66 4.65 17.61
CA SER A 6 7.33 4.10 17.91
C SER A 6 6.31 4.51 16.84
N ILE A 7 5.33 3.66 16.56
CA ILE A 7 4.16 4.03 15.74
C ILE A 7 3.44 5.30 16.23
N LYS A 8 3.56 5.62 17.53
CA LYS A 8 3.01 6.86 18.12
C LYS A 8 3.70 8.12 17.60
N ASP A 9 4.92 7.98 17.08
CA ASP A 9 5.73 9.05 16.49
C ASP A 9 5.49 9.18 14.98
N TRP A 10 4.32 8.75 14.49
CA TRP A 10 3.97 8.75 13.07
C TRP A 10 4.18 10.11 12.38
N LYS A 11 4.06 11.23 13.09
CA LYS A 11 4.32 12.59 12.55
C LYS A 11 5.76 12.74 12.04
N THR A 12 6.73 12.21 12.78
CA THR A 12 8.14 12.20 12.37
C THR A 12 8.32 11.40 11.09
N ALA A 13 7.67 10.24 10.99
CA ALA A 13 7.70 9.44 9.77
C ALA A 13 7.01 10.13 8.59
N SER A 14 5.89 10.83 8.80
CA SER A 14 5.23 11.64 7.77
C SER A 14 6.15 12.72 7.21
N GLU A 15 6.90 13.42 8.07
CA GLU A 15 7.90 14.41 7.65
C GLU A 15 9.00 13.79 6.79
N ILE A 16 9.53 12.63 7.19
CA ILE A 16 10.53 11.88 6.42
C ILE A 16 9.97 11.50 5.04
N VAL A 17 8.74 10.99 4.97
CA VAL A 17 8.12 10.63 3.68
C VAL A 17 7.85 11.85 2.82
N ARG A 18 7.40 12.99 3.38
CA ARG A 18 7.23 14.25 2.65
C ARG A 18 8.54 14.73 2.02
N GLN A 19 9.67 14.45 2.65
CA GLN A 19 11.02 14.75 2.13
C GLN A 19 11.55 13.71 1.13
N GLY A 20 10.74 12.72 0.72
CA GLY A 20 11.15 11.66 -0.21
C GLY A 20 11.82 10.47 0.47
N GLY A 21 11.68 10.35 1.79
CA GLY A 21 12.21 9.23 2.55
C GLY A 21 11.50 7.91 2.28
N LEU A 22 12.24 6.82 2.42
CA LEU A 22 11.76 5.44 2.35
C LEU A 22 11.59 4.92 3.77
N ILE A 23 10.37 4.52 4.13
CA ILE A 23 10.05 4.05 5.47
C ILE A 23 9.56 2.61 5.47
N ALA A 24 9.65 1.96 6.62
CA ALA A 24 8.92 0.72 6.89
C ALA A 24 7.95 0.89 8.04
N PHE A 25 6.80 0.19 7.99
CA PHE A 25 5.83 0.19 9.07
C PHE A 25 5.01 -1.10 9.11
N ALA A 26 4.51 -1.43 10.30
CA ALA A 26 3.55 -2.52 10.48
C ALA A 26 2.23 -2.20 9.74
N THR A 27 1.77 -3.13 8.91
CA THR A 27 0.41 -3.07 8.35
C THR A 27 -0.53 -4.01 9.11
N ASP A 28 -1.80 -4.02 8.74
CA ASP A 28 -2.77 -5.03 9.14
C ASP A 28 -2.42 -6.46 8.69
N THR A 29 -1.37 -6.67 7.87
CA THR A 29 -0.96 -7.97 7.32
C THR A 29 0.51 -8.33 7.61
N VAL A 30 1.46 -7.58 7.06
CA VAL A 30 2.93 -7.77 7.24
C VAL A 30 3.60 -6.40 7.36
N TYR A 31 4.90 -6.32 7.68
CA TYR A 31 5.60 -5.04 7.52
C TYR A 31 5.67 -4.63 6.05
N GLY A 32 5.41 -3.36 5.79
CA GLY A 32 5.46 -2.76 4.46
C GLY A 32 6.60 -1.76 4.31
N LEU A 33 7.17 -1.66 3.12
CA LEU A 33 8.00 -0.54 2.68
C LEU A 33 7.13 0.45 1.94
N ALA A 34 7.31 1.73 2.24
CA ALA A 34 6.55 2.79 1.62
C ALA A 34 7.38 4.03 1.31
N CYS A 35 7.04 4.65 0.20
CA CYS A 35 7.55 5.96 -0.19
C CYS A 35 6.47 6.74 -0.95
N ARG A 36 6.68 8.05 -1.08
CA ARG A 36 5.73 8.96 -1.74
C ARG A 36 5.63 8.64 -3.24
N TYR A 37 4.41 8.43 -3.75
CA TYR A 37 4.23 7.91 -5.11
C TYR A 37 4.64 8.88 -6.24
N ASP A 38 4.56 10.17 -5.96
CA ASP A 38 4.83 11.27 -6.87
C ASP A 38 6.29 11.73 -6.81
N ASN A 39 7.16 11.06 -6.05
CA ASN A 39 8.60 11.29 -6.04
C ASN A 39 9.34 10.17 -6.81
N GLU A 40 10.02 10.55 -7.90
CA GLU A 40 10.74 9.61 -8.79
C GLU A 40 11.94 8.97 -8.10
N ASP A 41 12.79 9.76 -7.46
CA ASP A 41 13.96 9.27 -6.72
C ASP A 41 13.54 8.29 -5.61
N ALA A 42 12.45 8.59 -4.90
CA ALA A 42 11.93 7.72 -3.85
C ALA A 42 11.38 6.39 -4.41
N GLN A 43 10.77 6.42 -5.60
CA GLN A 43 10.33 5.23 -6.31
C GLN A 43 11.52 4.37 -6.75
N GLU A 44 12.56 4.98 -7.31
CA GLU A 44 13.79 4.28 -7.69
C GLU A 44 14.47 3.65 -6.47
N ARG A 45 14.57 4.38 -5.35
CA ARG A 45 15.08 3.85 -4.08
C ARG A 45 14.28 2.64 -3.60
N LEU A 46 12.95 2.68 -3.70
CA LEU A 46 12.09 1.54 -3.35
C LEU A 46 12.37 0.31 -4.23
N ILE A 47 12.50 0.49 -5.55
CA ILE A 47 12.83 -0.58 -6.50
C ILE A 47 14.19 -1.21 -6.15
N HIS A 48 15.22 -0.39 -5.97
CA HIS A 48 16.57 -0.83 -5.61
C HIS A 48 16.61 -1.50 -4.24
N CYS A 49 15.87 -0.96 -3.25
CA CYS A 49 15.77 -1.54 -1.93
C CYS A 49 15.18 -2.95 -1.98
N LYS A 50 14.10 -3.13 -2.75
CA LYS A 50 13.42 -4.42 -2.91
C LYS A 50 14.22 -5.43 -3.73
N GLY A 51 15.07 -4.98 -4.66
CA GLY A 51 15.72 -5.84 -5.65
C GLY A 51 14.70 -6.54 -6.56
N ARG A 52 13.62 -5.84 -6.91
CA ARG A 52 12.49 -6.39 -7.68
C ARG A 52 12.69 -6.12 -9.17
N PRO A 53 12.26 -7.02 -10.07
CA PRO A 53 12.18 -6.71 -11.49
C PRO A 53 11.35 -5.44 -11.72
N GLU A 54 11.88 -4.52 -12.53
CA GLU A 54 11.28 -3.20 -12.75
C GLU A 54 9.85 -3.28 -13.28
N GLU A 55 9.49 -4.34 -14.01
CA GLU A 55 8.18 -4.52 -14.65
C GLU A 55 7.01 -4.77 -13.69
N LYS A 56 7.27 -5.06 -12.40
CA LYS A 56 6.21 -5.39 -11.44
C LYS A 56 5.75 -4.14 -10.68
N PRO A 57 4.53 -3.63 -10.92
CA PRO A 57 4.02 -2.46 -10.22
C PRO A 57 3.84 -2.72 -8.72
N PHE A 58 3.85 -1.64 -7.96
CA PHE A 58 3.55 -1.65 -6.54
C PHE A 58 2.08 -1.25 -6.31
N PRO A 59 1.39 -1.90 -5.36
CA PRO A 59 0.18 -1.32 -4.79
C PRO A 59 0.41 0.09 -4.31
N LEU A 60 -0.63 0.91 -4.40
CA LEU A 60 -0.71 2.22 -3.79
C LEU A 60 -1.62 2.16 -2.58
N VAL A 61 -1.20 2.80 -1.49
CA VAL A 61 -2.07 3.08 -0.35
C VAL A 61 -2.58 4.50 -0.41
N VAL A 62 -3.89 4.65 -0.22
CA VAL A 62 -4.59 5.93 -0.19
C VAL A 62 -5.15 6.18 1.20
N GLY A 63 -5.21 7.45 1.61
CA GLY A 63 -5.76 7.89 2.88
C GLY A 63 -7.25 8.27 2.81
N SER A 64 -7.83 8.36 1.62
CA SER A 64 -9.26 8.63 1.42
C SER A 64 -9.78 8.10 0.06
N LEU A 65 -11.11 8.06 -0.11
CA LEU A 65 -11.74 7.75 -1.40
C LEU A 65 -11.40 8.83 -2.43
N GLU A 66 -11.39 10.11 -2.03
CA GLU A 66 -11.08 11.24 -2.90
C GLU A 66 -9.67 11.13 -3.48
N GLN A 67 -8.69 10.72 -2.67
CA GLN A 67 -7.35 10.41 -3.17
C GLN A 67 -7.35 9.28 -4.20
N CYS A 68 -8.11 8.21 -3.97
CA CYS A 68 -8.28 7.13 -4.95
C CYS A 68 -8.83 7.67 -6.28
N GLU A 69 -9.84 8.54 -6.22
CA GLU A 69 -10.46 9.15 -7.39
C GLU A 69 -9.51 10.08 -8.15
N THR A 70 -8.49 10.67 -7.53
CA THR A 70 -7.47 11.42 -8.28
C THR A 70 -6.66 10.53 -9.22
N LEU A 71 -6.51 9.24 -8.89
CA LEU A 71 -5.68 8.28 -9.63
C LEU A 71 -6.48 7.34 -10.54
N CYS A 72 -7.69 6.97 -10.13
CA CYS A 72 -8.46 5.89 -10.75
C CYS A 72 -9.82 6.38 -11.24
N LYS A 73 -10.33 5.72 -12.29
CA LYS A 73 -11.72 5.83 -12.73
C LYS A 73 -12.55 4.83 -11.89
N LEU A 74 -13.49 5.33 -11.10
CA LEU A 74 -14.40 4.51 -10.29
C LEU A 74 -15.82 4.60 -10.84
N ASP A 75 -16.43 3.46 -11.09
CA ASP A 75 -17.87 3.33 -11.32
C ASP A 75 -18.63 3.21 -9.98
N GLU A 76 -19.95 3.11 -10.05
CA GLU A 76 -20.79 2.98 -8.85
C GLU A 76 -20.45 1.72 -8.04
N ARG A 77 -20.17 0.60 -8.72
CA ARG A 77 -19.87 -0.68 -8.09
C ARG A 77 -18.55 -0.64 -7.33
N SER A 78 -17.48 -0.19 -7.95
CA SER A 78 -16.16 -0.06 -7.32
C SER A 78 -16.18 0.94 -6.17
N ARG A 79 -16.98 2.02 -6.25
CA ARG A 79 -17.19 2.94 -5.13
C ARG A 79 -17.93 2.30 -3.96
N LYS A 80 -19.00 1.54 -4.22
CA LYS A 80 -19.71 0.75 -3.20
C LYS A 80 -18.78 -0.23 -2.49
N ILE A 81 -17.97 -0.97 -3.26
CA ILE A 81 -16.97 -1.90 -2.71
C ILE A 81 -15.93 -1.16 -1.86
N PHE A 82 -15.39 -0.04 -2.36
CA PHE A 82 -14.42 0.77 -1.62
C PHE A 82 -14.99 1.18 -0.26
N ASN A 83 -16.17 1.81 -0.23
CA ASN A 83 -16.77 2.28 1.01
C ASN A 83 -17.16 1.15 1.99
N ALA A 84 -17.42 -0.05 1.48
CA ALA A 84 -17.84 -1.18 2.31
C ALA A 84 -16.68 -1.94 2.96
N PHE A 85 -15.50 -1.95 2.32
CA PHE A 85 -14.38 -2.83 2.71
C PHE A 85 -13.06 -2.11 2.95
N LEU A 86 -12.98 -0.79 2.72
CA LEU A 86 -11.79 0.01 2.96
C LEU A 86 -12.08 1.11 3.99
N PRO A 87 -11.20 1.31 4.99
CA PRO A 87 -9.91 0.64 5.22
C PRO A 87 -10.06 -0.85 5.56
N GLY A 88 -9.12 -1.69 5.08
CA GLY A 88 -9.14 -3.13 5.37
C GLY A 88 -8.29 -4.02 4.46
N ALA A 89 -8.52 -5.33 4.60
CA ALA A 89 -7.77 -6.40 3.93
C ALA A 89 -8.23 -6.69 2.49
N LEU A 90 -8.63 -5.65 1.75
CA LEU A 90 -8.98 -5.71 0.32
C LEU A 90 -8.03 -4.84 -0.49
N THR A 91 -7.71 -5.27 -1.71
CA THR A 91 -6.96 -4.49 -2.69
C THR A 91 -7.73 -4.52 -4.00
N LEU A 92 -8.04 -3.34 -4.54
CA LEU A 92 -8.83 -3.19 -5.74
C LEU A 92 -7.91 -2.91 -6.93
N ILE A 93 -8.02 -3.69 -7.99
CA ILE A 93 -7.48 -3.31 -9.30
C ILE A 93 -8.50 -2.41 -9.98
N LEU A 94 -8.10 -1.17 -10.23
CA LEU A 94 -8.93 -0.12 -10.81
C LEU A 94 -8.29 0.43 -12.09
N LYS A 95 -9.12 0.96 -12.99
CA LYS A 95 -8.61 1.60 -14.21
C LYS A 95 -7.89 2.90 -13.86
N LYS A 96 -6.64 3.03 -14.30
CA LYS A 96 -5.81 4.22 -14.13
C LYS A 96 -6.40 5.38 -14.94
N LYS A 97 -6.34 6.61 -14.40
CA LYS A 97 -6.61 7.83 -15.17
C LYS A 97 -5.42 8.17 -16.07
N GLU A 98 -5.68 8.73 -17.25
CA GLU A 98 -4.64 9.14 -18.20
C GLU A 98 -3.69 10.20 -17.65
N SER A 99 -4.14 11.00 -16.67
CA SER A 99 -3.32 11.97 -15.96
C SER A 99 -2.24 11.35 -15.06
N VAL A 100 -2.32 10.05 -14.76
CA VAL A 100 -1.34 9.37 -13.91
C VAL A 100 -0.13 8.95 -14.76
N PRO A 101 1.10 9.38 -14.43
CA PRO A 101 2.29 9.03 -15.19
C PRO A 101 2.50 7.52 -15.34
N ASN A 102 3.00 7.08 -16.49
CA ASN A 102 3.24 5.66 -16.76
C ASN A 102 4.23 5.00 -15.79
N ARG A 103 5.20 5.76 -15.27
CA ARG A 103 6.13 5.27 -14.25
C ARG A 103 5.43 4.74 -13.01
N VAL A 104 4.22 5.23 -12.67
CA VAL A 104 3.53 4.85 -11.43
C VAL A 104 3.15 3.37 -11.42
N ASN A 105 2.91 2.76 -12.59
CA ASN A 105 2.55 1.35 -12.68
C ASN A 105 3.27 0.59 -13.78
N GLN A 106 4.40 1.12 -14.24
CA GLN A 106 5.23 0.49 -15.26
C GLN A 106 4.48 0.27 -16.58
N GLY A 107 3.76 1.30 -17.00
CA GLY A 107 3.08 1.35 -18.30
C GLY A 107 1.78 0.57 -18.39
N LYS A 108 1.27 -0.01 -17.29
CA LYS A 108 -0.03 -0.69 -17.29
C LYS A 108 -1.20 0.32 -17.33
N ASP A 109 -2.39 -0.19 -17.62
CA ASP A 109 -3.62 0.62 -17.60
C ASP A 109 -4.36 0.57 -16.26
N THR A 110 -3.84 -0.18 -15.28
CA THR A 110 -4.53 -0.42 -14.01
C THR A 110 -3.64 -0.17 -12.79
N LEU A 111 -4.26 0.23 -11.68
CA LEU A 111 -3.60 0.45 -10.40
C LEU A 111 -4.18 -0.51 -9.36
N ALA A 112 -3.32 -1.05 -8.50
CA ALA A 112 -3.74 -1.78 -7.30
C ALA A 112 -3.85 -0.79 -6.15
N ILE A 113 -5.07 -0.51 -5.68
CA ILE A 113 -5.35 0.44 -4.61
C ILE A 113 -5.73 -0.29 -3.33
N ARG A 114 -5.18 0.16 -2.20
CA ARG A 114 -5.54 -0.28 -0.86
C ARG A 114 -5.69 0.92 0.07
N MET A 115 -6.45 0.76 1.14
CA MET A 115 -6.44 1.67 2.29
C MET A 115 -6.26 0.80 3.53
N ILE A 116 -5.23 1.08 4.31
CA ILE A 116 -4.82 0.23 5.43
C ILE A 116 -5.56 0.67 6.69
N GLU A 117 -6.02 -0.31 7.47
CA GLU A 117 -6.47 -0.08 8.84
C GLU A 117 -5.29 -0.24 9.80
N GLY A 118 -5.05 0.72 10.68
CA GLY A 118 -3.99 0.62 11.68
C GLY A 118 -3.79 1.91 12.47
N GLU A 119 -3.46 1.76 13.76
CA GLU A 119 -3.17 2.91 14.64
C GLU A 119 -1.97 3.70 14.08
N GLY A 120 -2.14 5.01 13.87
CA GLY A 120 -1.09 5.89 13.37
C GLY A 120 -0.83 5.82 11.86
N ILE A 121 -1.21 4.72 11.18
CA ILE A 121 -0.97 4.54 9.74
C ILE A 121 -1.90 5.40 8.90
N SER A 122 -3.19 5.43 9.26
CA SER A 122 -4.16 6.29 8.57
C SER A 122 -3.78 7.76 8.71
N GLU A 123 -3.40 8.17 9.92
CA GLU A 123 -2.94 9.53 10.22
C GLU A 123 -1.66 9.88 9.45
N LEU A 124 -0.70 8.95 9.36
CA LEU A 124 0.52 9.13 8.57
C LEU A 124 0.20 9.38 7.10
N ILE A 125 -0.60 8.50 6.47
CA ILE A 125 -0.91 8.60 5.04
C ILE A 125 -1.68 9.89 4.74
N GLN A 126 -2.61 10.27 5.63
CA GLN A 126 -3.36 11.52 5.49
C GLN A 126 -2.47 12.76 5.67
N ASP A 127 -1.54 12.77 6.64
CA ASP A 127 -0.62 13.91 6.87
C ASP A 127 0.44 14.06 5.78
N VAL A 128 0.86 12.97 5.14
CA VAL A 128 1.70 13.05 3.93
C VAL A 128 0.94 13.73 2.79
N GLY A 129 -0.39 13.63 2.76
CA GLY A 129 -1.26 14.35 1.84
C GLY A 129 -1.33 13.75 0.43
N VAL A 130 -0.57 12.68 0.16
CA VAL A 130 -0.58 11.98 -1.13
C VAL A 130 -0.49 10.46 -0.95
N PRO A 131 -0.94 9.66 -1.93
CA PRO A 131 -0.77 8.22 -1.92
C PRO A 131 0.68 7.77 -1.77
N LEU A 132 0.89 6.60 -1.17
CA LEU A 132 2.22 5.99 -1.04
C LEU A 132 2.29 4.72 -1.86
N PHE A 133 3.44 4.43 -2.47
CA PHE A 133 3.73 3.06 -2.88
C PHE A 133 3.84 2.17 -1.65
N LEU A 134 3.37 0.92 -1.75
CA LEU A 134 3.50 -0.07 -0.69
C LEU A 134 3.93 -1.42 -1.27
N THR A 135 4.90 -2.04 -0.62
CA THR A 135 5.24 -3.45 -0.84
C THR A 135 5.65 -4.09 0.47
N SER A 136 5.79 -5.41 0.54
CA SER A 136 6.27 -6.07 1.75
C SER A 136 7.73 -5.69 2.05
N ALA A 137 8.06 -5.55 3.34
CA ALA A 137 9.40 -5.29 3.84
C ALA A 137 10.23 -6.57 3.84
N ASN A 138 10.76 -6.90 2.67
CA ASN A 138 11.70 -7.99 2.45
C ASN A 138 12.48 -7.74 1.15
N LEU A 139 13.58 -8.44 0.93
CA LEU A 139 14.14 -8.52 -0.42
C LEU A 139 13.24 -9.40 -1.32
N SER A 140 13.25 -9.19 -2.63
CA SER A 140 12.45 -9.98 -3.55
C SER A 140 12.84 -11.46 -3.49
N GLY A 141 11.88 -12.34 -3.20
CA GLY A 141 12.10 -13.79 -3.06
C GLY A 141 12.38 -14.25 -1.63
N GLU A 142 12.70 -13.35 -0.71
CA GLU A 142 12.93 -13.66 0.70
C GLU A 142 11.63 -13.73 1.51
N PRO A 143 11.64 -14.36 2.70
CA PRO A 143 10.52 -14.29 3.64
C PRO A 143 10.19 -12.84 4.03
N VAL A 144 8.89 -12.56 4.23
CA VAL A 144 8.41 -11.27 4.74
C VAL A 144 8.92 -11.01 6.15
N CYS A 145 9.19 -9.75 6.49
CA CYS A 145 9.45 -9.36 7.87
C CYS A 145 8.14 -9.19 8.65
N LEU A 146 8.14 -9.65 9.90
CA LEU A 146 7.01 -9.58 10.81
C LEU A 146 7.21 -8.53 11.90
N ASP A 147 8.45 -8.16 12.24
CA ASP A 147 8.71 -7.13 13.24
C ASP A 147 9.78 -6.12 12.80
N ALA A 148 9.86 -5.01 13.55
CA ALA A 148 10.80 -3.93 13.27
C ALA A 148 12.26 -4.37 13.35
N ASN A 149 12.60 -5.35 14.21
CA ASN A 149 13.97 -5.85 14.33
C ASN A 149 14.37 -6.62 13.08
N GLU A 150 13.49 -7.47 12.55
CA GLU A 150 13.74 -8.17 11.29
C GLU A 150 13.94 -7.20 10.13
N VAL A 151 13.15 -6.12 10.08
CA VAL A 151 13.30 -5.06 9.08
C VAL A 151 14.64 -4.33 9.26
N GLU A 152 15.00 -3.96 10.49
CA GLU A 152 16.25 -3.25 10.78
C GLU A 152 17.46 -4.09 10.35
N VAL A 153 17.48 -5.38 10.70
CA VAL A 153 18.56 -6.31 10.35
C VAL A 153 18.69 -6.51 8.85
N ARG A 154 17.58 -6.64 8.11
CA ARG A 154 17.61 -6.99 6.68
C ARG A 154 17.69 -5.79 5.75
N LEU A 155 17.11 -4.66 6.14
CA LEU A 155 16.88 -3.51 5.27
C LEU A 155 17.27 -2.16 5.90
N GLY A 156 17.59 -2.09 7.19
CA GLY A 156 17.73 -0.83 7.94
C GLY A 156 18.72 0.19 7.34
N ASP A 157 19.79 -0.27 6.70
CA ASP A 157 20.76 0.61 6.03
C ASP A 157 20.15 1.36 4.84
N LYS A 158 19.11 0.80 4.22
CA LYS A 158 18.44 1.35 3.03
C LYS A 158 17.24 2.24 3.36
N LEU A 159 16.74 2.18 4.59
CA LEU A 159 15.55 2.90 5.05
C LEU A 159 15.92 4.18 5.78
N ASP A 160 15.04 5.17 5.78
CA ASP A 160 15.19 6.40 6.55
C ASP A 160 14.50 6.30 7.92
N CYS A 161 13.47 5.46 8.03
CA CYS A 161 12.72 5.24 9.27
C CYS A 161 12.08 3.85 9.29
N ILE A 162 11.97 3.27 10.48
CA ILE A 162 11.18 2.06 10.74
C ILE A 162 10.22 2.40 11.88
N LEU A 163 8.92 2.34 11.61
CA LEU A 163 7.88 2.50 12.62
C LEU A 163 7.60 1.14 13.25
N ASP A 164 8.00 1.00 14.52
CA ASP A 164 7.69 -0.16 15.33
C ASP A 164 6.26 -0.06 15.86
N GLY A 165 5.45 -1.02 15.42
CA GLY A 165 4.05 -1.16 15.77
C GLY A 165 3.63 -2.62 15.72
N LYS A 166 2.41 -2.88 16.17
CA LYS A 166 1.83 -4.22 16.08
C LYS A 166 1.30 -4.45 14.66
N HIS A 167 1.75 -5.52 14.03
CA HIS A 167 1.01 -6.10 12.91
C HIS A 167 -0.03 -7.07 13.49
N ARG A 168 -1.10 -7.33 12.72
CA ARG A 168 -1.94 -8.51 12.97
C ARG A 168 -1.40 -9.62 12.09
N ASP A 169 -1.40 -10.85 12.57
CA ASP A 169 -1.11 -12.07 11.78
C ASP A 169 -2.22 -12.31 10.73
N ALA A 170 -2.48 -11.32 9.88
CA ALA A 170 -3.49 -11.43 8.84
C ALA A 170 -2.81 -11.89 7.55
N GLN A 171 -3.40 -12.95 7.00
CA GLN A 171 -3.22 -13.36 5.62
C GLN A 171 -3.23 -12.14 4.68
N ALA A 172 -2.38 -12.17 3.65
CA ALA A 172 -2.31 -11.08 2.67
C ALA A 172 -3.71 -10.75 2.08
N SER A 173 -3.94 -9.48 1.77
CA SER A 173 -5.24 -8.98 1.30
C SER A 173 -5.80 -9.74 0.11
N THR A 174 -7.13 -9.81 0.02
CA THR A 174 -7.79 -10.22 -1.22
C THR A 174 -7.49 -9.22 -2.32
N ILE A 175 -7.14 -9.68 -3.51
CA ILE A 175 -6.96 -8.82 -4.70
C ILE A 175 -8.15 -9.04 -5.62
N LEU A 176 -8.95 -8.01 -5.80
CA LEU A 176 -10.15 -8.01 -6.63
C LEU A 176 -9.95 -7.13 -7.85
N ASP A 177 -10.12 -7.69 -9.03
CA ASP A 177 -10.19 -6.94 -10.28
C ASP A 177 -11.61 -6.40 -10.51
N CYS A 178 -11.73 -5.07 -10.50
CA CYS A 178 -12.97 -4.34 -10.73
C CYS A 178 -13.05 -3.73 -12.13
N THR A 179 -12.07 -3.99 -13.01
CA THR A 179 -11.94 -3.30 -14.30
C THR A 179 -12.81 -3.89 -15.41
N GLN A 180 -13.29 -5.12 -15.20
CA GLN A 180 -14.11 -5.89 -16.12
C GLN A 180 -15.59 -5.83 -15.74
N SER A 181 -16.47 -6.32 -16.62
CA SER A 181 -17.91 -6.41 -16.31
C SER A 181 -18.16 -7.33 -15.11
N GLU A 182 -17.43 -8.43 -15.00
CA GLU A 182 -17.46 -9.33 -13.85
C GLU A 182 -16.33 -8.99 -12.85
N LEU A 183 -16.60 -9.21 -11.57
CA LEU A 183 -15.57 -9.11 -10.53
C LEU A 183 -14.70 -10.38 -10.54
N VAL A 184 -13.38 -10.23 -10.59
CA VAL A 184 -12.45 -11.37 -10.64
C VAL A 184 -11.51 -11.34 -9.44
N VAL A 185 -11.48 -12.40 -8.64
CA VAL A 185 -10.50 -12.55 -7.56
C VAL A 185 -9.17 -13.02 -8.15
N LEU A 186 -8.17 -12.15 -8.14
CA LEU A 186 -6.80 -12.48 -8.59
C LEU A 186 -5.98 -13.16 -7.50
N ARG A 187 -6.31 -12.89 -6.24
CA ARG A 187 -5.75 -13.55 -5.06
C ARG A 187 -6.79 -13.61 -3.96
N GLN A 188 -7.03 -14.81 -3.43
CA GLN A 188 -7.88 -14.99 -2.26
C GLN A 188 -7.12 -14.59 -0.99
N GLY A 189 -7.72 -13.70 -0.20
CA GLY A 189 -7.31 -13.34 1.16
C GLY A 189 -8.49 -13.54 2.13
N PRO A 190 -8.60 -12.73 3.20
CA PRO A 190 -9.64 -12.91 4.22
C PRO A 190 -11.05 -12.49 3.77
N ILE A 191 -11.17 -11.68 2.71
CA ILE A 191 -12.46 -11.23 2.18
C ILE A 191 -12.79 -12.08 0.95
N THR A 192 -13.91 -12.80 0.94
CA THR A 192 -14.32 -13.64 -0.19
C THR A 192 -15.11 -12.85 -1.23
N LEU A 193 -15.20 -13.38 -2.45
CA LEU A 193 -16.07 -12.80 -3.47
C LEU A 193 -17.55 -12.81 -3.02
N GLU A 194 -17.95 -13.84 -2.29
CA GLU A 194 -19.29 -13.96 -1.73
C GLU A 194 -19.59 -12.85 -0.71
N ASP A 195 -18.67 -12.56 0.21
CA ASP A 195 -18.79 -11.44 1.15
C ASP A 195 -19.03 -10.12 0.41
N ILE A 196 -18.28 -9.90 -0.68
CA ILE A 196 -18.35 -8.69 -1.49
C ILE A 196 -19.71 -8.57 -2.17
N ILE A 197 -20.15 -9.62 -2.85
CA ILE A 197 -21.45 -9.64 -3.54
C ILE A 197 -22.60 -9.42 -2.54
N ASN A 198 -22.59 -10.14 -1.41
CA ASN A 198 -23.61 -10.01 -0.37
C ASN A 198 -23.68 -8.58 0.21
N LYS A 199 -22.53 -7.90 0.32
CA LYS A 199 -22.46 -6.55 0.89
C LYS A 199 -22.91 -5.45 -0.07
N ILE A 200 -22.68 -5.61 -1.38
CA ILE A 200 -22.99 -4.57 -2.39
C ILE A 200 -24.28 -4.83 -3.18
N GLY A 201 -24.80 -6.06 -3.14
CA GLY A 201 -26.00 -6.53 -3.83
C GLY A 201 -27.24 -6.66 -2.95
N GLY A 202 -27.19 -6.13 -1.72
CA GLY A 202 -28.35 -5.92 -0.84
C GLY A 202 -28.98 -4.54 -0.99
#